data_AF-A0A838KJL0-F1
#
_entry.id   AF-A0A838KJL0-F1
#
_cell.length_a   1.000
_cell.length_b   1.000
_cell.length_c   1.000
_cell.angle_alpha   90.00
_cell.angle_beta   90.00
_cell.angle_gamma   90.00
#
_symmetry.space_group_name_H-M   'P 1'
#
loop_
_entity.id
_entity.type
_entity.pdbx_description
1 polymer ?
#
loop_
_entity_poly.entity_id
_entity_poly.type
_entity_poly.pdbx_seq_one_letter_code
_entity_poly.pdbx_strand_id
1 'polypeptide(L)'
;AELVGTERPPIGDPDGELSMVSAIGLSVASPPLTLHYDAAGAAPASVWYLGESVRLTFEAIGKFPSKVPKLLDAIGGEARDPETPISVVGASRVGGEAVELGLPIVFLALLGGLNVFIGVFNLFPLLPLDGGHVAVAWFERARSWLAARRGRPDPGRVDYNKLMPVTYVVILLFGGLTLLTLTADIVNPITLQ
;
A
#
# COMPACT_ATOMS: atom_id res chain seq x y z
N ALA A 1 -13.81 27.96 -22.93
CA ALA A 1 -14.84 27.05 -22.39
C ALA A 1 -15.49 26.39 -23.58
N GLU A 2 -15.16 25.13 -23.84
CA GLU A 2 -15.78 24.35 -24.90
C GLU A 2 -17.15 23.90 -24.39
N LEU A 3 -18.22 24.36 -25.04
CA LEU A 3 -19.58 24.05 -24.63
C LEU A 3 -19.90 22.62 -25.06
N VAL A 4 -20.31 21.78 -24.11
CA VAL A 4 -20.77 20.42 -24.40
C VAL A 4 -22.16 20.51 -25.04
N GLY A 5 -22.28 20.04 -26.28
CA GLY A 5 -23.55 19.99 -27.00
C GLY A 5 -24.37 18.77 -26.60
N THR A 6 -25.70 18.93 -26.59
CA THR A 6 -26.65 17.81 -26.46
C THR A 6 -27.72 17.95 -27.52
N GLU A 7 -28.21 16.82 -28.04
CA GLU A 7 -29.29 16.82 -29.03
C GLU A 7 -30.64 16.99 -28.34
N ARG A 8 -31.43 17.98 -28.75
CA ARG A 8 -32.80 18.17 -28.28
C ARG A 8 -33.79 18.43 -29.41
N PRO A 9 -35.03 17.94 -29.29
CA PRO A 9 -36.13 18.35 -30.16
C PRO A 9 -36.37 19.86 -30.04
N PRO A 10 -36.87 20.52 -31.10
CA PRO A 10 -37.19 21.94 -31.07
C PRO A 10 -38.29 22.28 -30.05
N ILE A 11 -38.16 23.44 -29.42
CA ILE A 11 -39.12 23.91 -28.42
C ILE A 11 -40.45 24.22 -29.12
N GLY A 12 -41.43 23.33 -28.98
CA GLY A 12 -42.75 23.45 -29.59
C GLY A 12 -43.16 22.29 -30.49
N ASP A 13 -42.22 21.38 -30.80
CA ASP A 13 -42.50 20.16 -31.56
C ASP A 13 -41.70 18.98 -31.00
N PRO A 14 -42.33 18.14 -30.15
CA PRO A 14 -41.65 17.05 -29.46
C PRO A 14 -41.20 15.91 -30.40
N ASP A 15 -41.74 15.84 -31.62
CA ASP A 15 -41.39 14.84 -32.64
C ASP A 15 -40.50 15.44 -33.76
N GLY A 16 -40.08 16.70 -33.60
CA GLY A 16 -39.24 17.41 -34.56
C GLY A 16 -37.78 16.91 -34.60
N GLU A 17 -37.10 17.18 -35.72
CA GLU A 17 -35.72 16.77 -35.97
C GLU A 17 -34.77 17.29 -34.88
N LEU A 18 -33.96 16.38 -34.31
CA LEU A 18 -33.08 16.71 -33.19
C LEU A 18 -32.03 17.73 -33.63
N SER A 19 -31.96 18.84 -32.90
CA SER A 19 -30.98 19.90 -33.15
C SER A 19 -29.94 19.94 -32.04
N MET A 20 -28.69 20.19 -32.42
CA MET A 20 -27.59 20.35 -31.46
C MET A 20 -27.75 21.67 -30.72
N VAL A 21 -28.02 21.58 -29.41
CA VAL A 21 -28.13 22.74 -28.52
C VAL A 21 -26.99 22.74 -27.50
N SER A 22 -26.52 23.94 -27.14
CA SER A 22 -25.52 24.11 -26.09
C SER A 22 -26.14 23.78 -24.72
N ALA A 23 -25.57 22.80 -24.00
CA ALA A 23 -25.97 22.48 -22.64
C ALA A 23 -24.96 23.05 -21.64
N ILE A 24 -25.47 23.61 -20.54
CA ILE A 24 -24.65 23.91 -19.35
C ILE A 24 -24.66 22.66 -18.49
N GLY A 25 -23.62 21.84 -18.63
CA GLY A 25 -23.36 20.70 -17.75
C GLY A 25 -22.28 21.03 -16.73
N LEU A 26 -22.48 20.66 -15.46
CA LEU A 26 -21.37 20.54 -14.51
C LEU A 26 -20.66 19.21 -14.80
N SER A 27 -19.73 19.21 -15.75
CA SER A 27 -18.77 18.10 -15.80
C SER A 27 -17.84 18.28 -14.59
N VAL A 28 -17.87 17.34 -13.65
CA VAL A 28 -16.76 17.21 -12.70
C VAL A 28 -15.57 16.84 -13.55
N ALA A 29 -14.74 17.83 -13.90
CA ALA A 29 -13.49 17.57 -14.58
C ALA A 29 -12.72 16.62 -13.65
N SER A 30 -12.63 15.34 -14.05
CA SER A 30 -11.80 14.41 -13.32
C SER A 30 -10.41 15.04 -13.29
N PRO A 31 -9.79 15.20 -12.10
CA PRO A 31 -8.46 15.79 -12.04
C PRO A 31 -7.57 15.00 -13.02
N PRO A 32 -6.73 15.67 -13.82
CA PRO A 32 -5.89 14.98 -14.78
C PRO A 32 -5.08 13.91 -14.05
N LEU A 33 -5.05 12.68 -14.58
CA LEU A 33 -4.28 11.57 -14.00
C LEU A 33 -2.78 11.90 -13.88
N THR A 34 -2.31 12.91 -14.62
CA THR A 34 -0.93 13.37 -14.66
C THR A 34 -0.86 14.87 -14.38
N LEU A 35 -0.31 15.24 -13.22
CA LEU A 35 0.10 16.60 -12.92
C LEU A 35 1.52 16.81 -13.44
N HIS A 36 1.67 17.69 -14.43
CA HIS A 36 2.99 18.06 -14.93
C HIS A 36 3.62 19.05 -13.96
N TYR A 37 4.57 18.58 -13.16
CA TYR A 37 5.39 19.43 -12.31
C TYR A 37 6.63 19.88 -13.09
N ASP A 38 6.99 21.17 -12.96
CA ASP A 38 8.34 21.63 -13.30
C ASP A 38 9.37 20.94 -12.39
N ALA A 39 10.59 20.72 -12.88
CA ALA A 39 11.63 19.97 -12.17
C ALA A 39 11.91 20.50 -10.75
N ALA A 40 11.79 21.82 -10.55
CA ALA A 40 11.97 22.47 -9.24
C ALA A 40 10.82 22.17 -8.26
N GLY A 41 9.60 21.95 -8.74
CA GLY A 41 8.43 21.57 -7.94
C GLY A 41 8.30 20.06 -7.74
N ALA A 42 8.86 19.26 -8.65
CA ALA A 42 8.76 17.80 -8.62
C ALA A 42 9.51 17.17 -7.44
N ALA A 43 10.69 17.69 -7.07
CA ALA A 43 11.49 17.12 -5.98
C ALA A 43 10.82 17.27 -4.59
N PRO A 44 10.37 18.48 -4.17
CA PRO A 44 9.64 18.62 -2.91
C PRO A 44 8.34 17.82 -2.89
N ALA A 45 7.59 17.79 -3.99
CA ALA A 45 6.35 17.01 -4.11
C ALA A 45 6.60 15.50 -3.97
N SER A 46 7.67 14.99 -4.57
CA SER A 46 8.05 13.57 -4.49
C SER A 46 8.43 13.17 -3.07
N VAL A 47 9.22 14.01 -2.37
CA VAL A 47 9.58 13.75 -0.96
C VAL A 47 8.33 13.75 -0.07
N TRP A 48 7.42 14.71 -0.28
CA TRP A 48 6.16 14.75 0.45
C TRP A 48 5.31 13.51 0.19
N TYR A 49 5.16 13.10 -1.08
CA TYR A 49 4.40 11.91 -1.46
C TYR A 49 5.01 10.62 -0.88
N LEU A 50 6.34 10.49 -0.89
CA LEU A 50 7.03 9.37 -0.25
C LEU A 50 6.77 9.36 1.27
N GLY A 51 6.85 10.51 1.93
CA GLY A 51 6.55 10.64 3.35
C GLY A 51 5.12 10.23 3.68
N GLU A 52 4.16 10.68 2.88
CA GLU A 52 2.75 10.31 3.04
C GLU A 52 2.52 8.81 2.78
N SER A 53 3.16 8.24 1.76
CA SER A 53 3.10 6.82 1.46
C SER A 53 3.62 5.97 2.61
N VAL A 54 4.74 6.38 3.22
CA VAL A 54 5.30 5.74 4.42
C VAL A 54 4.31 5.84 5.59
N ARG A 55 3.73 7.02 5.85
CA ARG A 55 2.75 7.23 6.92
C ARG A 55 1.53 6.32 6.76
N LEU A 56 0.93 6.30 5.58
CA LEU A 56 -0.22 5.47 5.26
C LEU A 56 0.11 3.98 5.38
N THR A 57 1.32 3.58 4.99
CA THR A 57 1.80 2.20 5.15
C THR A 57 1.87 1.79 6.62
N PHE A 58 2.43 2.62 7.49
CA PHE A 58 2.44 2.37 8.93
C PHE A 58 1.02 2.23 9.51
N GLU A 59 0.10 3.10 9.08
CA GLU A 59 -1.30 3.04 9.50
C GLU A 59 -1.99 1.75 9.03
N ALA A 60 -1.76 1.35 7.78
CA ALA A 60 -2.28 0.11 7.21
C ALA A 60 -1.76 -1.13 7.95
N ILE A 61 -0.46 -1.19 8.25
CA ILE A 61 0.14 -2.27 9.04
C ILE A 61 -0.46 -2.30 10.46
N GLY A 62 -0.69 -1.14 11.09
CA GLY A 62 -1.34 -1.07 12.40
C GLY A 62 -2.77 -1.62 12.40
N LYS A 63 -3.50 -1.46 11.31
CA LYS A 63 -4.85 -2.04 11.12
C LYS A 63 -4.80 -3.52 10.75
N PHE A 64 -3.67 -4.05 10.30
CA PHE A 64 -3.53 -5.41 9.79
C PHE A 64 -4.04 -6.51 10.74
N PRO A 65 -3.74 -6.52 12.06
CA PRO A 65 -4.23 -7.57 12.96
C PRO A 65 -5.76 -7.68 13.00
N SER A 66 -6.47 -6.56 12.84
CA SER A 66 -7.94 -6.53 12.80
C SER A 66 -8.52 -7.11 11.51
N LYS A 67 -7.73 -7.22 10.45
CA LYS A 67 -8.13 -7.76 9.15
C LYS A 67 -7.83 -9.26 9.00
N VAL A 68 -7.05 -9.86 9.92
CA VAL A 68 -6.70 -11.29 9.88
C VAL A 68 -7.94 -12.22 9.99
N PRO A 69 -8.93 -11.98 10.87
CA PRO A 69 -10.13 -12.82 10.91
C PRO A 69 -10.90 -12.83 9.58
N LYS A 70 -11.01 -11.67 8.93
CA LYS A 70 -11.65 -11.53 7.62
C LYS A 70 -10.95 -12.33 6.51
N LEU A 71 -9.64 -12.59 6.64
CA LEU A 71 -8.92 -13.47 5.71
C LEU A 71 -9.37 -14.93 5.86
N LEU A 72 -9.65 -15.37 7.08
CA LEU A 72 -10.15 -16.73 7.35
C LEU A 72 -11.58 -16.89 6.79
N ASP A 73 -12.43 -15.88 6.97
CA ASP A 73 -13.81 -15.88 6.45
C ASP A 73 -13.83 -15.92 4.91
N ALA A 74 -12.91 -15.19 4.26
CA ALA A 74 -12.77 -15.18 2.80
C ALA A 74 -12.30 -16.52 2.20
N ILE A 75 -11.56 -17.35 2.97
CA ILE A 75 -11.19 -18.71 2.56
C ILE A 75 -12.41 -19.66 2.69
N GLY A 76 -13.36 -19.32 3.56
CA GLY A 76 -14.60 -20.08 3.80
C GLY A 76 -15.69 -19.90 2.73
N GLY A 77 -15.48 -19.06 1.71
CA GLY A 77 -16.41 -18.88 0.59
C GLY A 77 -17.34 -17.66 0.68
N GLU A 78 -17.14 -16.77 1.66
CA GLU A 78 -17.84 -15.48 1.69
C GLU A 78 -17.27 -14.47 0.67
N ALA A 79 -18.07 -13.47 0.31
CA ALA A 79 -17.66 -12.41 -0.61
C ALA A 79 -16.41 -11.68 -0.09
N ARG A 80 -15.41 -11.53 -0.97
CA ARG A 80 -14.11 -10.95 -0.62
C ARG A 80 -14.28 -9.45 -0.32
N ASP A 81 -14.05 -9.07 0.93
CA ASP A 81 -14.04 -7.66 1.34
C ASP A 81 -12.86 -6.93 0.65
N PRO A 82 -13.09 -5.81 -0.06
CA PRO A 82 -12.04 -5.01 -0.71
C PRO A 82 -10.92 -4.55 0.24
N GLU A 83 -11.21 -4.51 1.53
CA GLU A 83 -10.29 -4.10 2.58
C GLU A 83 -9.42 -5.26 3.13
N THR A 84 -9.52 -6.45 2.54
CA THR A 84 -8.69 -7.59 2.93
C THR A 84 -7.27 -7.47 2.38
N PRO A 85 -6.25 -7.88 3.16
CA PRO A 85 -4.89 -7.92 2.64
C PRO A 85 -4.76 -8.79 1.40
N ILE A 86 -4.14 -8.22 0.35
CA ILE A 86 -3.77 -8.91 -0.89
C ILE A 86 -2.38 -9.52 -0.77
N SER A 87 -2.16 -10.68 -1.40
CA SER A 87 -0.82 -11.26 -1.55
C SER A 87 -0.02 -10.53 -2.63
N VAL A 88 1.29 -10.81 -2.67
CA VAL A 88 2.19 -10.31 -3.74
C VAL A 88 1.75 -10.79 -5.13
N VAL A 89 1.16 -11.99 -5.21
CA VAL A 89 0.63 -12.54 -6.47
C VAL A 89 -0.63 -11.78 -6.90
N GLY A 90 -1.55 -11.51 -5.97
CA GLY A 90 -2.73 -10.68 -6.23
C GLY A 90 -2.34 -9.28 -6.69
N ALA A 91 -1.39 -8.64 -6.00
CA ALA A 91 -0.87 -7.32 -6.39
C ALA A 91 -0.23 -7.32 -7.79
N SER A 92 0.48 -8.40 -8.15
CA SER A 92 1.08 -8.57 -9.49
C SER A 92 0.03 -8.71 -10.59
N ARG A 93 -1.07 -9.43 -10.31
CA ARG A 93 -2.21 -9.57 -11.23
C ARG A 93 -2.91 -8.24 -11.49
N VAL A 94 -3.23 -7.52 -10.41
CA VAL A 94 -3.80 -6.16 -10.47
C VAL A 94 -2.88 -5.21 -11.24
N GLY A 95 -1.56 -5.32 -11.05
CA GLY A 95 -0.56 -4.57 -11.82
C GLY A 95 -0.57 -4.93 -13.31
N GLY A 96 -0.72 -6.20 -13.67
CA GLY A 96 -0.85 -6.66 -15.06
C GLY A 96 -2.12 -6.13 -15.73
N GLU A 97 -3.27 -6.22 -15.04
CA GLU A 97 -4.54 -5.65 -15.49
C GLU A 97 -4.43 -4.14 -15.75
N ALA A 98 -3.71 -3.40 -14.90
CA ALA A 98 -3.47 -1.98 -15.12
C ALA A 98 -2.69 -1.69 -16.41
N VAL A 99 -1.71 -2.53 -16.78
CA VAL A 99 -0.97 -2.38 -18.04
C VAL A 99 -1.84 -2.70 -19.25
N GLU A 100 -2.64 -3.77 -19.17
CA GLU A 100 -3.57 -4.17 -20.23
C GLU A 100 -4.64 -3.11 -20.50
N LEU A 101 -5.09 -2.42 -19.46
CA LEU A 101 -6.04 -1.29 -19.55
C LEU A 101 -5.39 0.02 -20.03
N GLY A 102 -4.08 0.02 -20.35
CA GLY A 102 -3.37 1.22 -20.78
C GLY A 102 -3.15 2.25 -19.67
N LEU A 103 -3.07 1.81 -18.41
CA LEU A 103 -2.88 2.64 -17.22
C LEU A 103 -1.47 2.42 -16.59
N PRO A 104 -0.38 2.76 -17.30
CA PRO A 104 0.99 2.50 -16.82
C PRO A 104 1.32 3.25 -15.53
N ILE A 105 0.68 4.39 -15.28
CA ILE A 105 0.87 5.16 -14.05
C ILE A 105 0.36 4.41 -12.81
N VAL A 106 -0.75 3.66 -12.96
CA VAL A 106 -1.31 2.84 -11.88
C VAL A 106 -0.37 1.68 -11.57
N PHE A 107 0.16 1.02 -12.60
CA PHE A 107 1.20 0.01 -12.42
C PHE A 107 2.42 0.55 -11.67
N LEU A 108 2.95 1.71 -12.06
CA LEU A 108 4.09 2.33 -11.39
C LEU A 108 3.77 2.72 -9.94
N ALA A 109 2.56 3.21 -9.67
CA ALA A 109 2.12 3.54 -8.32
C ALA A 109 2.00 2.27 -7.44
N LEU A 110 1.46 1.17 -7.96
CA LEU A 110 1.40 -0.12 -7.27
C LEU A 110 2.80 -0.67 -6.98
N LEU A 111 3.69 -0.61 -7.97
CA LEU A 111 5.09 -1.04 -7.82
C LEU A 111 5.84 -0.18 -6.79
N GLY A 112 5.65 1.14 -6.83
CA GLY A 112 6.19 2.06 -5.83
C GLY A 112 5.64 1.78 -4.43
N GLY A 113 4.32 1.60 -4.30
CA GLY A 113 3.65 1.28 -3.05
C GLY A 113 4.13 -0.05 -2.45
N LEU A 114 4.31 -1.08 -3.27
CA LEU A 114 4.86 -2.37 -2.81
C LEU A 114 6.31 -2.21 -2.29
N ASN A 115 7.15 -1.43 -2.96
CA ASN A 115 8.52 -1.18 -2.51
C ASN A 115 8.55 -0.38 -1.20
N VAL A 116 7.69 0.63 -1.05
CA VAL A 116 7.52 1.37 0.21
C VAL A 116 7.05 0.42 1.31
N PHE A 117 6.08 -0.45 1.03
CA PHE A 117 5.60 -1.46 1.97
C PHE A 117 6.72 -2.39 2.44
N ILE A 118 7.49 -2.98 1.51
CA ILE A 118 8.62 -3.86 1.85
C ILE A 118 9.66 -3.10 2.67
N GLY A 119 9.99 -1.86 2.28
CA GLY A 119 10.94 -1.02 2.99
C GLY A 119 10.50 -0.69 4.42
N VAL A 120 9.24 -0.30 4.60
CA VAL A 120 8.66 -0.02 5.94
C VAL A 120 8.58 -1.30 6.76
N PHE A 121 8.14 -2.42 6.16
CA PHE A 121 8.08 -3.71 6.82
C PHE A 121 9.47 -4.14 7.31
N ASN A 122 10.50 -4.02 6.49
CA ASN A 122 11.88 -4.35 6.87
C ASN A 122 12.44 -3.45 7.99
N LEU A 123 11.86 -2.27 8.21
CA LEU A 123 12.25 -1.38 9.31
C LEU A 123 11.65 -1.78 10.66
N PHE A 124 10.71 -2.73 10.72
CA PHE A 124 10.14 -3.19 11.98
C PHE A 124 11.22 -3.80 12.90
N PRO A 125 11.13 -3.58 14.22
CA PRO A 125 12.13 -4.04 15.20
C PRO A 125 11.98 -5.54 15.51
N LEU A 126 11.97 -6.37 14.47
CA LEU A 126 11.88 -7.82 14.53
C LEU A 126 13.14 -8.41 13.91
N LEU A 127 13.75 -9.40 14.54
CA LEU A 127 15.04 -9.96 14.13
C LEU A 127 15.13 -10.57 12.72
N PRO A 128 14.10 -11.24 12.18
CA PRO A 128 14.19 -11.72 10.81
C PRO A 128 14.19 -10.56 9.78
N LEU A 129 13.90 -9.34 10.23
CA LEU A 129 13.90 -8.12 9.44
C LEU A 129 15.15 -7.28 9.77
N ASP A 130 15.55 -6.43 8.83
CA ASP A 130 16.75 -5.59 8.99
C ASP A 130 16.65 -4.66 10.21
N GLY A 131 15.46 -4.14 10.49
CA GLY A 131 15.15 -3.30 11.64
C GLY A 131 15.39 -3.98 12.99
N GLY A 132 15.36 -5.31 13.07
CA GLY A 132 15.73 -6.05 14.28
C GLY A 132 17.20 -5.88 14.66
N HIS A 133 18.10 -5.87 13.67
CA HIS A 133 19.53 -5.65 13.90
C HIS A 133 19.78 -4.21 14.36
N VAL A 134 19.09 -3.25 13.74
CA VAL A 134 19.12 -1.84 14.14
C VAL A 134 18.60 -1.68 15.57
N ALA A 135 17.50 -2.34 15.93
CA ALA A 135 16.95 -2.32 17.28
C ALA A 135 17.91 -2.89 18.32
N VAL A 136 18.57 -4.01 18.03
CA VAL A 136 19.60 -4.60 18.91
C VAL A 136 20.79 -3.66 19.06
N ALA A 137 21.28 -3.06 17.97
CA ALA A 137 22.39 -2.11 18.03
C ALA A 137 22.05 -0.86 18.86
N TRP A 138 20.83 -0.33 18.71
CA TRP A 138 20.35 0.77 19.55
C TRP A 138 20.21 0.37 21.01
N PHE A 139 19.72 -0.84 21.29
CA PHE A 139 19.64 -1.38 22.65
C PHE A 139 21.03 -1.54 23.28
N GLU A 140 22.00 -2.11 22.56
CA GLU A 140 23.39 -2.20 22.99
C GLU A 140 23.96 -0.81 23.32
N ARG A 141 23.81 0.14 22.39
CA ARG A 141 24.25 1.53 22.55
C ARG A 141 23.65 2.17 23.81
N ALA A 142 22.33 2.04 24.00
CA ALA A 142 21.63 2.60 25.15
C ALA A 142 22.08 1.96 26.46
N ARG A 143 22.29 0.64 26.47
CA ARG A 143 22.73 -0.12 27.65
C ARG A 143 24.16 0.25 28.05
N SER A 144 25.08 0.32 27.10
CA SER A 144 26.47 0.73 27.35
C SER A 144 26.55 2.19 27.79
N TRP A 145 25.76 3.08 27.18
CA TRP A 145 25.68 4.48 27.61
C TRP A 145 25.15 4.64 29.04
N LEU A 146 24.13 3.86 29.43
CA LEU A 146 23.58 3.87 30.78
C LEU A 146 24.57 3.28 31.80
N ALA A 147 25.30 2.22 31.43
CA ALA A 147 26.34 1.64 32.27
C ALA A 147 27.48 2.63 32.51
N ALA A 148 27.96 3.30 31.46
CA ALA A 148 28.99 4.35 31.55
C ALA A 148 28.54 5.51 32.47
N ARG A 149 27.29 5.98 32.32
CA ARG A 149 26.72 7.02 33.21
C ARG A 149 26.61 6.57 34.67
N ARG A 150 26.46 5.28 34.93
CA ARG A 150 26.39 4.71 36.29
C ARG A 150 27.75 4.24 36.81
N GLY A 151 28.85 4.51 36.09
CA GLY A 151 30.19 4.05 36.46
C GLY A 151 30.35 2.53 36.48
N ARG A 152 29.47 1.79 35.79
CA ARG A 152 29.52 0.33 35.69
C ARG A 152 30.28 -0.09 34.43
N PRO A 153 30.95 -1.25 34.44
CA PRO A 153 31.61 -1.80 33.25
C PRO A 153 30.59 -2.05 32.13
N ASP A 154 31.06 -1.97 30.88
CA ASP A 154 30.23 -2.20 29.70
C ASP A 154 29.68 -3.63 29.72
N PRO A 155 28.35 -3.81 29.68
CA PRO A 155 27.76 -5.13 29.80
C PRO A 155 27.87 -5.99 28.52
N GLY A 156 28.49 -5.49 27.44
CA GLY A 156 28.88 -6.27 26.26
C GLY A 156 27.83 -6.34 25.14
N ARG A 157 28.05 -7.21 24.16
CA ARG A 157 27.12 -7.44 23.03
C ARG A 157 25.97 -8.37 23.41
N VAL A 158 24.84 -8.22 22.74
CA VAL A 158 23.69 -9.11 22.89
C VAL A 158 24.01 -10.45 22.21
N ASP A 159 23.67 -11.54 22.90
CA ASP A 159 23.79 -12.88 22.37
C ASP A 159 22.59 -13.20 21.48
N TYR A 160 22.85 -13.28 20.17
CA TYR A 160 21.83 -13.58 19.16
C TYR A 160 21.22 -14.98 19.34
N ASN A 161 21.95 -15.94 19.91
CA ASN A 161 21.43 -17.29 20.15
C ASN A 161 20.22 -17.27 21.09
N LYS A 162 20.19 -16.33 22.04
CA LYS A 162 19.05 -16.15 22.95
C LYS A 162 17.83 -15.57 22.25
N LEU A 163 18.03 -14.93 21.11
CA LEU A 163 16.98 -14.31 20.34
C LEU A 163 16.43 -15.22 19.23
N MET A 164 17.19 -16.25 18.82
CA MET A 164 16.79 -17.25 17.82
C MET A 164 15.39 -17.85 18.04
N PRO A 165 14.97 -18.23 19.26
CA PRO A 165 13.62 -18.77 19.47
C PRO A 165 12.53 -17.78 19.05
N VAL A 166 12.71 -16.49 19.36
CA VAL A 166 11.77 -15.43 18.96
C VAL A 166 11.80 -15.24 17.45
N THR A 167 12.98 -15.24 16.83
CA THR A 167 13.14 -15.16 15.37
C THR A 167 12.35 -16.26 14.67
N TYR A 168 12.43 -17.52 15.14
CA TYR A 168 11.70 -18.63 14.55
C TYR A 168 10.18 -18.49 14.68
N VAL A 169 9.69 -18.01 15.83
CA VAL A 169 8.24 -17.73 16.02
C VAL A 169 7.76 -16.69 15.01
N VAL A 170 8.52 -15.62 14.84
CA VAL A 170 8.17 -14.54 13.88
C VAL A 170 8.20 -15.05 12.44
N ILE A 171 9.21 -15.84 12.07
CA ILE A 171 9.30 -16.47 10.73
C ILE A 171 8.10 -17.38 10.48
N LEU A 172 7.74 -18.23 11.45
CA LEU A 172 6.60 -19.13 11.32
C LEU A 172 5.28 -18.36 11.17
N LEU A 173 5.11 -17.28 11.92
CA LEU A 173 3.92 -16.44 11.87
C LEU A 173 3.78 -15.73 10.52
N PHE A 174 4.82 -15.02 10.07
CA PHE A 174 4.76 -14.32 8.78
C PHE A 174 4.76 -15.28 7.59
N GLY A 175 5.53 -16.38 7.67
CA GLY A 175 5.52 -17.42 6.65
C GLY A 175 4.14 -18.10 6.53
N GLY A 176 3.51 -18.43 7.66
CA GLY A 176 2.16 -18.97 7.70
C GLY A 176 1.12 -18.00 7.13
N LEU A 177 1.19 -16.72 7.52
CA LEU A 177 0.33 -15.67 6.97
C LEU A 177 0.52 -15.49 5.46
N THR A 178 1.76 -15.56 4.97
CA THR A 178 2.09 -15.44 3.54
C THR A 178 1.51 -16.61 2.75
N LEU A 179 1.62 -17.83 3.29
CA LEU A 179 0.99 -19.02 2.71
C LEU A 179 -0.53 -18.90 2.71
N LEU A 180 -1.12 -18.36 3.78
CA LEU A 180 -2.55 -18.15 3.91
C LEU A 180 -3.09 -17.16 2.86
N THR A 181 -2.46 -15.99 2.72
CA THR A 181 -2.87 -14.98 1.74
C THR A 181 -2.65 -15.44 0.31
N LEU A 182 -1.53 -16.15 0.05
CA LEU A 182 -1.27 -16.76 -1.24
C LEU A 182 -2.37 -17.77 -1.61
N THR A 183 -2.76 -18.62 -0.66
CA THR A 183 -3.83 -19.60 -0.87
C THR A 183 -5.17 -18.92 -1.13
N ALA A 184 -5.50 -17.89 -0.35
CA ALA A 184 -6.73 -17.12 -0.53
C ALA A 184 -6.81 -16.47 -1.93
N ASP A 185 -5.72 -15.86 -2.39
CA ASP A 185 -5.69 -15.19 -3.70
C ASP A 185 -5.71 -16.18 -4.89
N ILE A 186 -5.19 -17.39 -4.71
CA ILE A 186 -5.27 -18.45 -5.74
C ILE A 186 -6.71 -18.98 -5.85
N VAL A 187 -7.39 -19.17 -4.72
CA VAL A 187 -8.75 -19.74 -4.70
C VAL A 187 -9.81 -18.67 -5.03
N ASN A 188 -9.64 -17.45 -4.55
CA ASN A 188 -10.60 -16.34 -4.71
C ASN A 188 -9.87 -15.01 -5.00
N PRO A 189 -9.46 -14.76 -6.25
CA PRO A 189 -8.69 -13.59 -6.63
C PRO A 189 -9.54 -12.31 -6.60
N ILE A 190 -8.94 -11.20 -6.16
CA ILE A 190 -9.51 -9.86 -6.34
C ILE A 190 -9.20 -9.37 -7.77
N THR A 191 -10.22 -8.87 -8.45
CA THR A 191 -10.14 -8.32 -9.82
C THR A 191 -10.54 -6.84 -9.82
N LEU A 192 -10.01 -6.06 -10.76
CA LEU A 192 -10.35 -4.64 -10.92
C LEU A 192 -11.68 -4.38 -11.68
N GLN A 193 -12.38 -5.43 -12.11
CA GLN A 193 -13.66 -5.36 -12.85
C GLN A 193 -14.89 -5.39 -11.93
#